data_AF-A0A1J3HHC6-F1
#
_entry.id   AF-A0A1J3HHC6-F1
#
_cell.length_a   1.000
_cell.length_b   1.000
_cell.length_c   1.000
_cell.angle_alpha   90.00
_cell.angle_beta   90.00
_cell.angle_gamma   90.00
#
_symmetry.space_group_name_H-M   'P 1'
#
loop_
_entity.id
_entity.type
_entity.pdbx_description
1 polymer ?
#
loop_
_entity_poly.entity_id
_entity_poly.type
_entity_poly.pdbx_seq_one_letter_code
_entity_poly.pdbx_strand_id
1 'polypeptide(L)'
;DFGCSTGPNTFHVVQVIIDTVKSKHLKENNETSLVPLEFQVFFNDQPNNDFNTLFRFLPPSSESEYFPVGVPGSFYGRVLPRNSIHIGHTSYTTHWVSKVPESVCDKKSPAWNKNYILCNDLIEEVTKAYKVQFIKDMELYLEARAEELVSGGLMIILGQCLPDGVPMYETWQSHVADTIGDCLMDMARSGIISEEKIELF
;
A
#
# COMPACT_ATOMS: atom_id res chain seq x y z
N ASP A 1 9.58 5.20 0.02
CA ASP A 1 8.38 4.67 0.68
C ASP A 1 7.24 4.65 -0.33
N PHE A 2 6.72 3.46 -0.65
CA PHE A 2 5.63 3.25 -1.61
C PHE A 2 4.30 3.16 -0.86
N GLY A 3 3.41 4.11 -1.10
CA GLY A 3 2.18 4.33 -0.35
C GLY A 3 2.43 5.02 0.99
N CYS A 4 3.05 6.20 0.94
CA CYS A 4 3.49 6.93 2.12
C CYS A 4 2.37 7.66 2.90
N SER A 5 1.20 7.84 2.28
CA SER A 5 0.11 8.69 2.77
C SER A 5 0.63 10.10 3.11
N THR A 6 0.22 10.66 4.25
CA THR A 6 0.53 12.03 4.69
C THR A 6 1.37 12.10 5.97
N GLY A 7 1.86 10.96 6.47
CA GLY A 7 2.57 10.86 7.76
C GLY A 7 1.64 10.74 8.99
N PRO A 8 2.20 10.58 10.21
CA PRO A 8 3.64 10.63 10.53
C PRO A 8 4.39 9.30 10.35
N ASN A 9 3.69 8.19 10.12
CA ASN A 9 4.27 6.84 10.09
C ASN A 9 5.44 6.71 9.10
N THR A 10 5.29 7.29 7.90
CA THR A 10 6.32 7.28 6.86
C THR A 10 7.65 7.88 7.34
N PHE A 11 7.61 8.98 8.09
CA PHE A 11 8.82 9.65 8.59
C PHE A 11 9.55 8.81 9.63
N HIS A 12 8.80 8.12 10.50
CA HIS A 12 9.39 7.23 11.50
C HIS A 12 10.13 6.06 10.83
N VAL A 13 9.50 5.41 9.85
CA VAL A 13 10.12 4.30 9.13
C VAL A 13 11.35 4.76 8.35
N VAL A 14 11.26 5.89 7.66
CA VAL A 14 12.40 6.48 6.95
C VAL A 14 13.57 6.74 7.89
N GLN A 15 13.31 7.31 9.07
CA GLN A 15 14.34 7.57 10.06
C GLN A 15 15.00 6.26 10.54
N VAL A 16 14.20 5.24 10.86
CA VAL A 16 14.71 3.92 11.28
C VAL A 16 15.62 3.30 10.21
N ILE A 17 15.26 3.40 8.93
CA ILE A 17 16.08 2.90 7.83
C ILE A 17 17.40 3.67 7.74
N ILE A 18 17.36 5.01 7.81
CA ILE A 18 18.56 5.87 7.75
C ILE A 18 19.50 5.58 8.92
N ASP A 19 18.98 5.51 10.14
CA ASP A 19 19.77 5.22 11.35
C ASP A 19 20.44 3.86 11.26
N THR A 20 19.74 2.86 10.71
CA THR A 20 20.25 1.50 10.52
C THR A 20 21.39 1.48 9.49
N VAL A 21 21.21 2.16 8.35
CA VAL A 21 22.24 2.24 7.30
C VAL A 21 23.48 2.97 7.81
N LYS A 22 23.31 4.11 8.49
CA LYS A 22 24.42 4.85 9.13
C LYS A 22 25.18 3.99 10.12
N SER A 23 24.46 3.31 11.01
CA SER A 23 25.05 2.43 12.02
C SER A 23 25.85 1.29 11.40
N LYS A 24 25.36 0.70 10.30
CA LYS A 24 26.08 -0.35 9.56
C LYS A 24 27.32 0.21 8.87
N HIS A 25 27.21 1.35 8.20
CA HIS A 25 28.32 2.01 7.50
C HIS A 25 29.48 2.37 8.45
N LEU A 26 29.17 2.90 9.64
CA LEU A 26 30.18 3.24 10.65
C LEU A 26 30.93 2.01 11.15
N LYS A 27 30.21 0.91 11.41
CA LYS A 27 30.80 -0.36 11.87
C LYS A 27 31.71 -1.00 10.84
N GLU A 28 31.37 -0.91 9.55
CA GLU A 28 32.15 -1.55 8.49
C GLU A 28 33.38 -0.72 8.07
N ASN A 29 33.36 0.61 8.25
CA ASN A 29 34.44 1.50 7.81
C ASN A 29 35.38 1.97 8.93
N ASN A 30 35.39 1.32 10.10
CA ASN A 30 36.28 1.63 11.24
C ASN A 30 36.37 3.13 11.56
N GLU A 31 35.25 3.87 11.46
CA GLU A 31 35.19 5.34 11.66
C GLU A 31 36.10 6.19 10.74
N THR A 32 36.72 5.61 9.72
CA THR A 32 37.66 6.30 8.80
C THR A 32 36.98 6.93 7.57
N SER A 33 35.67 6.75 7.40
CA SER A 33 34.93 7.35 6.29
C SER A 33 34.80 8.86 6.48
N LEU A 34 35.62 9.63 5.76
CA LEU A 34 35.67 11.10 5.84
C LEU A 34 34.48 11.81 5.17
N VAL A 35 33.64 11.07 4.42
CA VAL A 35 32.50 11.65 3.69
C VAL A 35 31.20 11.18 4.34
N PRO A 36 30.36 12.10 4.85
CA PRO A 36 29.05 11.74 5.40
C PRO A 36 28.15 11.18 4.30
N LEU A 37 27.37 10.15 4.62
CA LEU A 37 26.35 9.62 3.71
C LEU A 37 25.24 10.66 3.52
N GLU A 38 24.87 10.90 2.27
CA GLU A 38 23.69 11.67 1.90
C GLU A 38 22.53 10.73 1.57
N PHE A 39 21.33 11.08 2.02
CA PHE A 39 20.13 10.27 1.83
C PHE A 39 19.13 11.04 0.97
N GLN A 40 18.64 10.42 -0.09
CA GLN A 40 17.50 10.91 -0.86
C GLN A 40 16.31 9.99 -0.60
N VAL A 41 15.17 10.56 -0.21
CA VAL A 41 13.98 9.80 0.17
C VAL A 41 12.84 10.15 -0.77
N PHE A 42 12.36 9.14 -1.49
CA PHE A 42 11.19 9.25 -2.35
C PHE A 42 9.94 8.81 -1.57
N PHE A 43 8.99 9.72 -1.43
CA PHE A 43 7.66 9.50 -0.88
C PHE A 43 6.69 9.32 -2.04
N ASN A 44 6.31 8.08 -2.32
CA ASN A 44 5.39 7.75 -3.39
C ASN A 44 3.99 7.49 -2.82
N ASP A 45 2.98 8.04 -3.48
CA ASP A 45 1.58 7.71 -3.26
C ASP A 45 0.78 8.05 -4.53
N GLN A 46 -0.52 7.78 -4.51
CA GLN A 46 -1.43 8.13 -5.60
C GLN A 46 -1.38 9.65 -5.90
N PRO A 47 -1.64 10.07 -7.15
CA PRO A 47 -1.64 11.49 -7.52
C PRO A 47 -2.62 12.35 -6.72
N ASN A 48 -3.67 11.75 -6.15
CA ASN A 48 -4.67 12.43 -5.32
C ASN A 48 -4.31 12.46 -3.82
N ASN A 49 -3.16 11.90 -3.42
CA ASN A 49 -2.67 12.02 -2.05
C ASN A 49 -2.36 13.48 -1.70
N ASP A 50 -2.55 13.86 -0.43
CA ASP A 50 -2.26 15.21 0.04
C ASP A 50 -0.77 15.40 0.36
N PHE A 51 0.03 15.49 -0.69
CA PHE A 51 1.47 15.78 -0.58
C PHE A 51 1.75 17.13 0.10
N ASN A 52 0.82 18.09 0.05
CA ASN A 52 1.02 19.36 0.75
C ASN A 52 1.04 19.14 2.27
N THR A 53 0.14 18.31 2.77
CA THR A 53 0.12 17.94 4.19
C THR A 53 1.36 17.12 4.55
N LEU A 54 1.75 16.15 3.72
CA LEU A 54 3.01 15.41 3.91
C LEU A 54 4.21 16.36 4.06
N PHE A 55 4.37 17.32 3.14
CA PHE A 55 5.52 18.23 3.16
C PHE A 55 5.48 19.25 4.31
N ARG A 56 4.30 19.61 4.81
CA ARG A 56 4.17 20.45 6.02
C ARG A 56 4.58 19.73 7.31
N PHE A 57 4.47 18.40 7.33
CA PHE A 57 4.86 17.58 8.48
C PHE A 57 6.31 17.10 8.44
N LEU A 58 7.05 17.36 7.37
CA LEU A 58 8.47 17.08 7.33
C LEU A 58 9.22 17.89 8.41
N PRO A 59 10.26 17.30 9.03
CA PRO A 59 11.12 18.04 9.94
C PRO A 59 11.80 19.21 9.20
N PRO A 60 12.09 20.33 9.88
CA PRO A 60 12.79 21.45 9.29
C PRO A 60 14.10 21.01 8.61
N SER A 61 14.47 21.64 7.49
CA SER A 61 15.68 21.29 6.73
C SER A 61 16.99 21.30 7.53
N SER A 62 17.06 22.06 8.63
CA SER A 62 18.20 22.07 9.56
C SER A 62 18.32 20.82 10.42
N GLU A 63 17.25 20.04 10.53
CA GLU A 63 17.15 18.81 11.35
C GLU A 63 16.95 17.57 10.48
N SER A 64 16.61 17.73 9.20
CA SER A 64 16.38 16.62 8.29
C SER A 64 17.69 16.04 7.77
N GLU A 65 17.89 14.75 8.01
CA GLU A 65 19.08 14.02 7.56
C GLU A 65 18.95 13.46 6.13
N TYR A 66 17.92 13.90 5.38
CA TYR A 66 17.64 13.44 4.03
C TYR A 66 16.98 14.50 3.15
N PHE A 67 17.06 14.30 1.84
CA PHE A 67 16.42 15.12 0.82
C PHE A 67 15.09 14.48 0.37
N PRO A 68 13.95 15.05 0.77
CA PRO A 68 12.63 14.50 0.46
C PRO A 68 12.20 14.82 -0.99
N VAL A 69 11.59 13.85 -1.66
CA VAL A 69 10.98 14.00 -2.99
C VAL A 69 9.61 13.35 -2.99
N GLY A 70 8.57 14.07 -3.40
CA GLY A 70 7.25 13.49 -3.66
C GLY A 70 7.17 12.87 -5.05
N VAL A 71 6.60 11.68 -5.15
CA VAL A 71 6.48 10.92 -6.40
C VAL A 71 5.02 10.52 -6.60
N PRO A 72 4.21 11.34 -7.28
CA PRO A 72 2.80 11.01 -7.53
C PRO A 72 2.70 9.91 -8.59
N GLY A 73 2.01 8.82 -8.26
CA GLY A 73 1.77 7.71 -9.19
C GLY A 73 1.45 6.40 -8.47
N SER A 74 0.71 5.53 -9.14
CA SER A 74 0.43 4.19 -8.61
C SER A 74 1.70 3.37 -8.51
N PHE A 75 1.97 2.81 -7.34
CA PHE A 75 3.11 1.91 -7.13
C PHE A 75 2.96 0.59 -7.91
N TYR A 76 1.80 0.25 -8.44
CA TYR A 76 1.68 -0.93 -9.32
C TYR A 76 2.46 -0.75 -10.64
N GLY A 77 2.79 0.48 -11.03
CA GLY A 77 3.62 0.77 -12.18
C GLY A 77 5.03 1.23 -11.82
N ARG A 78 5.83 1.48 -12.87
CA ARG A 78 7.10 2.20 -12.78
C ARG A 78 6.85 3.66 -12.41
N VAL A 79 7.47 4.12 -11.35
CA VAL A 79 7.41 5.51 -10.84
C VAL A 79 8.80 6.14 -10.73
N LEU A 80 9.86 5.35 -10.83
CA LEU A 80 11.24 5.79 -10.69
C LEU A 80 12.13 5.30 -11.86
N PRO A 81 13.27 5.95 -12.11
CA PRO A 81 14.26 5.50 -13.09
C PRO A 81 14.81 4.09 -12.78
N ARG A 82 15.46 3.46 -13.76
CA ARG A 82 16.06 2.12 -13.55
C ARG A 82 17.26 2.24 -12.61
N ASN A 83 17.43 1.26 -11.71
CA ASN A 83 18.56 1.20 -10.79
C ASN A 83 18.79 2.50 -9.98
N SER A 84 17.72 3.10 -9.46
CA SER A 84 17.81 4.36 -8.70
C SER A 84 17.51 4.21 -7.21
N ILE A 85 17.03 3.05 -6.75
CA ILE A 85 16.65 2.82 -5.35
C ILE A 85 17.50 1.73 -4.71
N HIS A 86 18.07 2.05 -3.55
CA HIS A 86 18.84 1.10 -2.75
C HIS A 86 17.94 0.29 -1.81
N ILE A 87 16.97 0.95 -1.18
CA ILE A 87 16.04 0.34 -0.23
C ILE A 87 14.63 0.81 -0.56
N GLY A 88 13.78 -0.12 -0.98
CA GLY A 88 12.34 0.07 -1.09
C GLY A 88 11.64 -0.35 0.21
N HIS A 89 10.60 0.39 0.58
CA HIS A 89 9.73 0.06 1.70
C HIS A 89 8.28 0.27 1.27
N THR A 90 7.41 -0.63 1.69
CA THR A 90 5.95 -0.44 1.58
C THR A 90 5.29 -1.06 2.81
N SER A 91 4.28 -0.38 3.37
CA SER A 91 3.59 -0.84 4.56
C SER A 91 2.09 -0.58 4.45
N TYR A 92 1.26 -1.62 4.61
CA TYR A 92 -0.21 -1.51 4.61
C TYR A 92 -0.78 -0.86 3.33
N THR A 93 -0.28 -1.29 2.18
CA THR A 93 -0.61 -0.70 0.87
C THR A 93 -0.98 -1.75 -0.17
N THR A 94 -0.26 -2.88 -0.18
CA THR A 94 -0.43 -3.95 -1.19
C THR A 94 -1.78 -4.66 -1.13
N HIS A 95 -2.56 -4.48 -0.06
CA HIS A 95 -3.93 -5.00 0.04
C HIS A 95 -4.95 -4.18 -0.76
N TRP A 96 -4.61 -2.95 -1.17
CA TRP A 96 -5.44 -2.14 -2.05
C TRP A 96 -5.23 -2.55 -3.51
N VAL A 97 -6.16 -3.32 -4.08
CA VAL A 97 -6.12 -3.69 -5.51
C VAL A 97 -6.18 -2.46 -6.42
N SER A 98 -5.59 -2.56 -7.61
CA SER A 98 -5.55 -1.44 -8.56
C SER A 98 -6.92 -1.06 -9.12
N LYS A 99 -7.86 -2.01 -9.14
CA LYS A 99 -9.26 -1.81 -9.50
C LYS A 99 -10.14 -2.91 -8.92
N VAL A 100 -11.43 -2.63 -8.78
CA VAL A 100 -12.46 -3.65 -8.51
C VAL A 100 -12.55 -4.62 -9.71
N PRO A 101 -12.55 -5.94 -9.51
CA PRO A 101 -12.73 -6.89 -10.61
C PRO A 101 -14.10 -6.68 -11.31
N GLU A 102 -14.11 -6.50 -12.63
CA GLU A 102 -15.35 -6.19 -13.36
C GLU A 102 -16.45 -7.25 -13.17
N SER A 103 -16.04 -8.51 -13.02
CA SER A 103 -16.96 -9.64 -12.79
C SER A 103 -17.69 -9.57 -11.45
N VAL A 104 -17.21 -8.79 -10.47
CA VAL A 104 -17.91 -8.66 -9.17
C VAL A 104 -19.02 -7.62 -9.18
N CYS A 105 -19.04 -6.74 -10.19
CA CYS A 105 -20.08 -5.74 -10.39
C CYS A 105 -21.11 -6.13 -11.46
N ASP A 106 -20.88 -7.23 -12.19
CA ASP A 106 -21.80 -7.71 -13.24
C ASP A 106 -22.90 -8.59 -12.64
N LYS A 107 -24.15 -8.12 -12.62
CA LYS A 107 -25.32 -8.86 -12.11
C LYS A 107 -25.55 -10.23 -12.77
N LYS A 108 -24.96 -10.49 -13.93
CA LYS A 108 -25.06 -11.78 -14.64
C LYS A 108 -23.89 -12.72 -14.35
N SER A 109 -22.84 -12.22 -13.72
CA SER A 109 -21.65 -12.99 -13.37
C SER A 109 -21.91 -13.84 -12.13
N PRO A 110 -21.40 -15.08 -12.07
CA PRO A 110 -21.42 -15.86 -10.84
C PRO A 110 -20.57 -15.23 -9.73
N ALA A 111 -19.67 -14.30 -10.07
CA ALA A 111 -18.88 -13.53 -9.12
C ALA A 111 -19.57 -12.25 -8.62
N TRP A 112 -20.84 -11.98 -8.95
CA TRP A 112 -21.52 -10.76 -8.52
C TRP A 112 -21.59 -10.66 -6.99
N ASN A 113 -20.90 -9.68 -6.41
CA ASN A 113 -20.80 -9.51 -4.96
C ASN A 113 -21.95 -8.69 -4.39
N LYS A 114 -23.19 -9.15 -4.56
CA LYS A 114 -24.38 -8.36 -4.20
C LYS A 114 -24.57 -8.15 -2.69
N ASN A 115 -24.03 -9.06 -1.86
CA ASN A 115 -24.35 -9.14 -0.43
C ASN A 115 -23.32 -8.44 0.45
N TYR A 116 -22.12 -8.15 -0.08
CA TYR A 116 -20.99 -7.66 0.70
C TYR A 116 -20.32 -6.52 -0.05
N ILE A 117 -19.84 -5.54 0.69
CA ILE A 117 -19.09 -4.41 0.13
C ILE A 117 -17.61 -4.74 -0.13
N LEU A 118 -17.14 -5.89 0.37
CA LEU A 118 -15.78 -6.39 0.24
C LEU A 118 -15.79 -7.90 0.03
N CYS A 119 -14.66 -8.45 -0.42
CA CYS A 119 -14.45 -9.89 -0.46
C CYS A 119 -14.13 -10.40 0.95
N ASN A 120 -14.85 -11.43 1.41
CA ASN A 120 -14.69 -12.03 2.74
C ASN A 120 -14.55 -13.56 2.71
N ASP A 121 -14.27 -14.16 1.55
CA ASP A 121 -14.15 -15.61 1.36
C ASP A 121 -15.44 -16.44 1.50
N LEU A 122 -16.61 -15.81 1.62
CA LEU A 122 -17.89 -16.52 1.64
C LEU A 122 -18.43 -16.90 0.24
N ILE A 123 -18.00 -16.21 -0.81
CA ILE A 123 -18.41 -16.47 -2.20
C ILE A 123 -17.17 -16.81 -3.03
N GLU A 124 -17.04 -18.08 -3.42
CA GLU A 124 -15.85 -18.61 -4.09
C GLU A 124 -15.49 -17.84 -5.37
N GLU A 125 -16.48 -17.49 -6.18
CA GLU A 125 -16.26 -16.78 -7.44
C GLU A 125 -15.81 -15.33 -7.22
N VAL A 126 -16.28 -14.68 -6.15
CA VAL A 126 -15.81 -13.34 -5.73
C VAL A 126 -14.35 -13.45 -5.29
N THR A 127 -14.02 -14.40 -4.41
CA THR A 127 -12.64 -14.63 -3.95
C THR A 127 -11.70 -14.92 -5.10
N LYS A 128 -12.12 -15.75 -6.06
CA LYS A 128 -11.33 -16.05 -7.25
C LYS A 128 -11.09 -14.81 -8.10
N ALA A 129 -12.11 -13.97 -8.30
CA ALA A 129 -11.98 -12.74 -9.07
C ALA A 129 -10.98 -11.76 -8.42
N TYR A 130 -11.09 -11.53 -7.11
CA TYR A 130 -10.14 -10.69 -6.37
C TYR A 130 -8.74 -11.29 -6.34
N LYS A 131 -8.60 -12.61 -6.19
CA LYS A 131 -7.30 -13.29 -6.24
C LYS A 131 -6.60 -13.11 -7.59
N VAL A 132 -7.33 -13.22 -8.70
CA VAL A 132 -6.77 -12.97 -10.04
C VAL A 132 -6.30 -11.52 -10.17
N GLN A 133 -7.09 -10.56 -9.68
CA GLN A 133 -6.73 -9.15 -9.70
C GLN A 133 -5.49 -8.86 -8.83
N PHE A 134 -5.45 -9.41 -7.61
CA PHE A 134 -4.31 -9.27 -6.70
C PHE A 134 -3.03 -9.87 -7.26
N ILE A 135 -3.08 -11.08 -7.87
CA ILE A 135 -1.92 -11.70 -8.50
C ILE A 135 -1.36 -10.80 -9.60
N LYS A 136 -2.22 -10.31 -10.49
CA LYS A 136 -1.82 -9.40 -11.56
C LYS A 136 -1.19 -8.12 -11.02
N ASP A 137 -1.80 -7.54 -9.99
CA ASP A 137 -1.31 -6.32 -9.36
C ASP A 137 0.06 -6.53 -8.72
N MET A 138 0.26 -7.64 -8.00
CA MET A 138 1.53 -7.97 -7.38
C MET A 138 2.62 -8.33 -8.41
N GLU A 139 2.28 -8.97 -9.53
CA GLU A 139 3.22 -9.18 -10.64
C GLU A 139 3.73 -7.85 -11.17
N LEU A 140 2.83 -6.92 -11.51
CA LEU A 140 3.19 -5.58 -11.99
C LEU A 140 4.02 -4.80 -10.96
N TYR A 141 3.64 -4.88 -9.68
CA TYR A 141 4.39 -4.28 -8.59
C TYR A 141 5.83 -4.79 -8.55
N LEU A 142 6.01 -6.12 -8.51
CA LEU A 142 7.32 -6.76 -8.38
C LEU A 142 8.18 -6.51 -9.62
N GLU A 143 7.61 -6.55 -10.83
CA GLU A 143 8.31 -6.19 -12.06
C GLU A 143 8.80 -4.74 -12.03
N ALA A 144 7.94 -3.80 -11.65
CA ALA A 144 8.32 -2.40 -11.55
C ALA A 144 9.43 -2.17 -10.51
N ARG A 145 9.33 -2.80 -9.33
CA ARG A 145 10.36 -2.71 -8.28
C ARG A 145 11.68 -3.34 -8.73
N ALA A 146 11.64 -4.47 -9.44
CA ALA A 146 12.83 -5.14 -9.93
C ALA A 146 13.64 -4.28 -10.92
N GLU A 147 12.97 -3.43 -11.71
CA GLU A 147 13.65 -2.51 -12.62
C GLU A 147 14.19 -1.25 -11.91
N GLU A 148 13.55 -0.80 -10.83
CA GLU A 148 13.90 0.42 -10.10
C GLU A 148 15.00 0.19 -9.05
N LEU A 149 15.02 -0.99 -8.43
CA LEU A 149 16.03 -1.36 -7.44
C LEU A 149 17.40 -1.56 -8.11
N VAL A 150 18.45 -1.10 -7.44
CA VAL A 150 19.83 -1.43 -7.83
C VAL A 150 20.10 -2.92 -7.59
N SER A 151 21.11 -3.47 -8.27
CA SER A 151 21.63 -4.80 -7.95
C SER A 151 22.07 -4.87 -6.48
N GLY A 152 21.54 -5.84 -5.73
CA GLY A 152 21.77 -5.98 -4.29
C GLY A 152 20.91 -5.07 -3.41
N GLY A 153 19.98 -4.30 -4.00
CA GLY A 153 19.00 -3.51 -3.27
C GLY A 153 18.01 -4.37 -2.49
N LEU A 154 17.37 -3.75 -1.49
CA LEU A 154 16.43 -4.43 -0.60
C LEU A 154 15.01 -3.91 -0.81
N MET A 155 14.03 -4.80 -0.74
CA MET A 155 12.61 -4.46 -0.74
C MET A 155 11.97 -4.99 0.55
N ILE A 156 11.50 -4.08 1.40
CA ILE A 156 10.80 -4.40 2.64
C ILE A 156 9.30 -4.26 2.38
N ILE A 157 8.55 -5.35 2.53
CA ILE A 157 7.10 -5.39 2.31
C ILE A 157 6.43 -5.78 3.63
N LEU A 158 5.62 -4.86 4.15
CA LEU A 158 4.77 -5.07 5.31
C LEU A 158 3.32 -4.89 4.86
N GLY A 159 2.43 -5.79 5.23
CA GLY A 159 1.07 -5.74 4.73
C GLY A 159 0.12 -6.57 5.55
N GLN A 160 -1.16 -6.45 5.20
CA GLN A 160 -2.18 -7.35 5.70
C GLN A 160 -2.02 -8.70 5.00
N CYS A 161 -1.93 -9.74 5.81
CA CYS A 161 -1.92 -11.13 5.37
C CYS A 161 -2.95 -11.90 6.22
N LEU A 162 -3.45 -13.00 5.68
CA LEU A 162 -4.25 -13.95 6.43
C LEU A 162 -3.33 -14.89 7.22
N PRO A 163 -3.65 -15.20 8.49
CA PRO A 163 -2.99 -16.29 9.20
C PRO A 163 -3.21 -17.63 8.49
N ASP A 164 -2.23 -18.53 8.59
CA ASP A 164 -2.33 -19.86 7.98
C ASP A 164 -3.56 -20.62 8.48
N GLY A 165 -4.38 -21.09 7.54
CA GLY A 165 -5.59 -21.86 7.84
C GLY A 165 -6.77 -21.06 8.39
N VAL A 166 -6.64 -19.73 8.50
CA VAL A 166 -7.73 -18.86 8.96
C VAL A 166 -8.40 -18.19 7.75
N PRO A 167 -9.68 -18.46 7.47
CA PRO A 167 -10.39 -17.84 6.38
C PRO A 167 -10.67 -16.35 6.67
N MET A 168 -10.85 -15.55 5.63
CA MET A 168 -10.98 -14.10 5.77
C MET A 168 -12.19 -13.68 6.63
N TYR A 169 -13.35 -14.33 6.50
CA TYR A 169 -14.56 -14.01 7.27
C TYR A 169 -14.42 -14.20 8.80
N GLU A 170 -13.38 -14.92 9.28
CA GLU A 170 -13.09 -15.09 10.72
C GLU A 170 -12.15 -14.02 11.26
N THR A 171 -11.65 -13.13 10.39
CA THR A 171 -10.74 -12.06 10.79
C THR A 171 -11.49 -10.85 11.32
N TRP A 172 -10.88 -10.13 12.27
CA TRP A 172 -11.48 -8.91 12.80
C TRP A 172 -11.68 -7.85 11.71
N GLN A 173 -10.81 -7.82 10.69
CA GLN A 173 -10.93 -6.92 9.54
C GLN A 173 -12.21 -7.21 8.75
N SER A 174 -12.50 -8.48 8.46
CA SER A 174 -13.74 -8.85 7.78
C SER A 174 -14.95 -8.48 8.62
N HIS A 175 -14.93 -8.74 9.93
CA HIS A 175 -16.05 -8.35 10.79
C HIS A 175 -16.32 -6.84 10.78
N VAL A 176 -15.26 -6.01 10.78
CA VAL A 176 -15.41 -4.55 10.63
C VAL A 176 -16.01 -4.18 9.28
N ALA A 177 -15.52 -4.78 8.19
CA ALA A 177 -16.04 -4.57 6.84
C ALA A 177 -17.53 -4.98 6.71
N ASP A 178 -17.89 -6.17 7.19
CA ASP A 178 -19.25 -6.69 7.16
C ASP A 178 -20.18 -5.78 7.99
N THR A 179 -19.73 -5.30 9.15
CA THR A 179 -20.49 -4.33 9.97
C THR A 179 -20.73 -3.01 9.24
N ILE A 180 -19.75 -2.52 8.48
CA ILE A 180 -19.95 -1.33 7.62
C ILE A 180 -20.98 -1.62 6.53
N GLY A 181 -20.93 -2.81 5.92
CA GLY A 181 -21.93 -3.28 4.96
C GLY A 181 -23.34 -3.30 5.54
N ASP A 182 -23.51 -3.85 6.75
CA ASP A 182 -24.79 -3.87 7.47
C ASP A 182 -25.31 -2.45 7.74
N CYS A 183 -24.43 -1.54 8.18
CA CYS A 183 -24.78 -0.14 8.41
C CYS A 183 -25.27 0.54 7.12
N LEU A 184 -24.62 0.28 5.97
CA LEU A 184 -25.05 0.79 4.67
C LEU A 184 -26.43 0.21 4.31
N MET A 185 -26.65 -1.09 4.53
CA MET A 185 -27.95 -1.71 4.26
C MET A 185 -29.06 -1.15 5.13
N ASP A 186 -28.80 -0.83 6.40
CA ASP A 186 -29.76 -0.16 7.27
C ASP A 186 -30.08 1.27 6.81
N MET A 187 -29.10 2.00 6.26
CA MET A 187 -29.35 3.28 5.60
C MET A 187 -30.24 3.12 4.36
N ALA A 188 -30.08 2.04 3.59
CA ALA A 188 -30.95 1.76 2.44
C ALA A 188 -32.38 1.42 2.87
N ARG A 189 -32.55 0.57 3.89
CA ARG A 189 -33.86 0.23 4.48
C ARG A 189 -34.58 1.45 5.04
N SER A 190 -33.81 2.43 5.54
CA SER A 190 -34.32 3.71 6.03
C SER A 190 -34.60 4.73 4.92
N GLY A 191 -34.35 4.40 3.65
CA GLY A 191 -34.61 5.25 2.50
C GLY A 191 -33.58 6.37 2.27
N ILE A 192 -32.43 6.34 2.93
CA ILE A 192 -31.37 7.36 2.79
C ILE A 192 -30.58 7.13 1.49
N ILE A 193 -30.36 5.87 1.13
CA ILE A 193 -29.72 5.42 -0.12
C ILE A 193 -30.53 4.27 -0.74
N SER A 194 -30.25 3.90 -1.98
CA SER A 194 -30.89 2.73 -2.61
C SER A 194 -30.06 1.46 -2.38
N GLU A 195 -30.72 0.32 -2.22
CA GLU A 195 -30.03 -0.98 -2.13
C GLU A 195 -29.12 -1.23 -3.34
N GLU A 196 -29.56 -0.88 -4.55
CA GLU A 196 -28.75 -1.01 -5.77
C GLU A 196 -27.42 -0.24 -5.71
N LYS A 197 -27.34 0.87 -4.94
CA LYS A 197 -26.07 1.59 -4.77
C LYS A 197 -25.10 0.84 -3.88
N ILE A 198 -25.59 -0.02 -2.99
CA ILE A 198 -24.78 -0.85 -2.10
C ILE A 198 -24.35 -2.12 -2.84
N GLU A 199 -25.26 -2.72 -3.62
CA GLU A 199 -24.95 -3.88 -4.48
C GLU A 199 -23.87 -3.59 -5.55
N LEU A 200 -23.62 -2.30 -5.83
CA LEU A 200 -22.63 -1.80 -6.80
C LEU A 200 -21.47 -1.03 -6.14
N PHE A 201 -21.42 -1.00 -4.80
CA PHE A 201 -20.39 -0.30 -4.03
C PHE A 201 -19.03 -1.00 -4.15
#